data_AF-A0A5C4WJM6-F1
#
_entry.id   AF-A0A5C4WJM6-F1
#
_cell.length_a   1.000
_cell.length_b   1.000
_cell.length_c   1.000
_cell.angle_alpha   90.00
_cell.angle_beta   90.00
_cell.angle_gamma   90.00
#
_symmetry.space_group_name_H-M   'P 1'
#
loop_
_entity.id
_entity.type
_entity.pdbx_description
1 polymer ?
#
loop_
_entity_poly.entity_id
_entity_poly.type
_entity_poly.pdbx_seq_one_letter_code
_entity_poly.pdbx_strand_id
1 'polypeptide(L)'
;MTARERTRRAVRGYHEARFRGDVDAAAAHVGEPFRFRSPFIDSADRTGHLATLPGFVSIVTGVELISELYGDTEATLVYDVHTATPAGTQRTAEHFRLEDGKIVSIMLVFDASPWQPMKAHIEP
;
A
#
# COMPACT_ATOMS: atom_id res chain seq x y z
N MET A 1 -9.66 -16.81 16.55
CA MET A 1 -9.10 -16.17 15.34
C MET A 1 -7.65 -16.62 15.18
N THR A 2 -7.32 -17.27 14.06
CA THR A 2 -5.98 -17.79 13.75
C THR A 2 -4.98 -16.67 13.46
N ALA A 3 -3.68 -16.98 13.39
CA ALA A 3 -2.66 -16.00 13.01
C ALA A 3 -2.87 -15.48 11.58
N ARG A 4 -3.08 -16.39 10.62
CA ARG A 4 -3.50 -16.07 9.25
C ARG A 4 -4.72 -15.14 9.17
N GLU A 5 -5.75 -15.36 9.99
CA GLU A 5 -6.94 -14.49 10.02
C GLU A 5 -6.63 -13.07 10.55
N ARG A 6 -5.75 -12.95 11.56
CA ARG A 6 -5.26 -11.65 12.03
C ARG A 6 -4.48 -10.91 10.94
N THR A 7 -3.61 -11.63 10.24
CA THR A 7 -2.84 -11.08 9.13
C THR A 7 -3.74 -10.58 8.01
N ARG A 8 -4.74 -11.38 7.61
CA ARG A 8 -5.74 -10.94 6.64
C ARG A 8 -6.48 -9.68 7.09
N ARG A 9 -6.92 -9.63 8.35
CA ARG A 9 -7.63 -8.47 8.89
C ARG A 9 -6.79 -7.19 8.85
N ALA A 10 -5.53 -7.28 9.26
CA ALA A 10 -4.63 -6.13 9.28
C ALA A 10 -4.35 -5.61 7.86
N VAL A 11 -4.01 -6.51 6.93
CA VAL A 11 -3.66 -6.18 5.55
C VAL A 11 -4.86 -5.63 4.77
N ARG A 12 -6.03 -6.27 4.85
CA ARG A 12 -7.27 -5.75 4.23
C ARG A 12 -7.66 -4.39 4.78
N GLY A 13 -7.64 -4.25 6.11
CA GLY A 13 -8.01 -3.00 6.77
C GLY A 13 -7.10 -1.85 6.36
N TYR A 14 -5.79 -2.08 6.33
CA TYR A 14 -4.81 -1.11 5.83
C TYR A 14 -5.07 -0.75 4.36
N HIS A 15 -5.18 -1.75 3.48
CA HIS A 15 -5.36 -1.53 2.04
C HIS A 15 -6.65 -0.74 1.74
N GLU A 16 -7.76 -1.10 2.38
CA GLU A 16 -9.03 -0.41 2.20
C GLU A 16 -9.01 1.01 2.77
N ALA A 17 -8.39 1.24 3.93
CA ALA A 17 -8.24 2.58 4.50
C ALA A 17 -7.36 3.48 3.61
N ARG A 18 -6.24 2.93 3.11
CA ARG A 18 -5.32 3.60 2.19
C ARG A 18 -6.04 4.13 0.95
N PHE A 19 -6.84 3.28 0.29
CA PHE A 19 -7.57 3.67 -0.93
C PHE A 19 -8.84 4.50 -0.67
N ARG A 20 -9.30 4.61 0.58
CA ARG A 20 -10.27 5.64 1.00
C ARG A 20 -9.63 6.98 1.33
N GLY A 21 -8.30 7.06 1.39
CA GLY A 21 -7.58 8.24 1.84
C GLY A 21 -7.65 8.46 3.37
N ASP A 22 -8.04 7.43 4.13
CA ASP A 22 -8.15 7.49 5.59
C ASP A 22 -6.80 7.14 6.23
N VAL A 23 -5.96 8.16 6.40
CA VAL A 23 -4.59 8.03 6.91
C VAL A 23 -4.58 7.45 8.32
N ASP A 24 -5.46 7.91 9.20
CA ASP A 24 -5.51 7.45 10.59
C ASP A 24 -5.92 5.98 10.69
N ALA A 25 -6.95 5.58 9.94
CA ALA A 25 -7.35 4.17 9.89
C ALA A 25 -6.27 3.28 9.28
N ALA A 26 -5.57 3.74 8.24
CA ALA A 26 -4.44 3.00 7.67
C ALA A 26 -3.30 2.87 8.69
N ALA A 27 -2.91 3.96 9.34
CA ALA A 27 -1.85 3.98 10.34
C ALA A 27 -2.17 3.10 11.55
N ALA A 28 -3.45 2.90 11.90
CA ALA A 28 -3.87 2.00 12.98
C ALA A 28 -3.49 0.54 12.74
N HIS A 29 -3.24 0.11 11.50
CA HIS A 29 -2.80 -1.25 11.16
C HIS A 29 -1.27 -1.41 11.15
N VAL A 30 -0.52 -0.32 11.21
CA VAL A 30 0.94 -0.29 11.14
C VAL A 30 1.53 -0.35 12.56
N GLY A 31 2.58 -1.15 12.72
CA GLY A 31 3.34 -1.32 13.96
C GLY A 31 4.66 -0.57 13.93
N GLU A 32 5.44 -0.70 15.01
CA GLU A 32 6.77 -0.09 15.13
C GLU A 32 7.76 -1.15 15.62
N PRO A 33 8.99 -1.22 15.06
CA PRO A 33 9.53 -0.37 13.99
C PRO A 33 8.85 -0.64 12.63
N PHE A 34 8.94 0.33 11.72
CA PHE A 34 8.29 0.26 10.40
C PHE A 34 9.26 0.51 9.24
N ARG A 35 9.05 -0.17 8.11
CA ARG A 35 9.75 0.09 6.85
C ARG A 35 8.82 0.02 5.65
N PHE A 36 8.75 1.11 4.89
CA PHE A 36 8.07 1.18 3.61
C PHE A 36 9.07 1.30 2.46
N ARG A 37 8.83 0.54 1.39
CA ARG A 37 9.58 0.66 0.14
C ARG A 37 8.65 0.59 -1.06
N SER A 38 8.86 1.47 -2.01
CA SER A 38 8.24 1.46 -3.34
C SER A 38 9.27 1.96 -4.37
N PRO A 39 8.96 1.96 -5.68
CA PRO A 39 9.83 2.58 -6.68
C PRO A 39 10.13 4.07 -6.44
N PHE A 40 9.27 4.82 -5.72
CA PHE A 40 9.45 6.27 -5.50
C PHE A 40 9.83 6.65 -4.07
N ILE A 41 9.48 5.82 -3.08
CA ILE A 41 9.62 6.16 -1.66
C ILE A 41 10.37 5.05 -0.94
N ASP A 42 11.36 5.43 -0.13
CA ASP A 42 11.99 4.61 0.89
C ASP A 42 11.89 5.35 2.24
N SER A 43 11.18 4.79 3.21
CA SER A 43 10.89 5.47 4.47
C SER A 43 10.82 4.51 5.66
N ALA A 44 11.38 4.95 6.79
CA ALA A 44 11.21 4.30 8.09
C ALA A 44 10.12 4.98 8.95
N ASP A 45 9.50 6.05 8.45
CA ASP A 45 8.39 6.72 9.11
C ASP A 45 7.08 5.96 8.87
N ARG A 46 6.42 5.60 9.96
CA ARG A 46 5.13 4.93 10.02
C ARG A 46 4.06 5.60 9.16
N THR A 47 4.07 6.93 9.08
CA THR A 47 3.06 7.70 8.33
C THR A 47 3.62 8.44 7.13
N GLY A 48 4.94 8.51 6.95
CA GLY A 48 5.56 9.28 5.88
C GLY A 48 5.11 8.86 4.48
N HIS A 49 4.93 7.54 4.25
CA HIS A 49 4.41 7.00 3.00
C HIS A 49 2.90 7.24 2.77
N LEU A 50 2.18 7.70 3.79
CA LEU A 50 0.76 8.04 3.76
C LEU A 50 0.53 9.54 3.52
N ALA A 51 1.54 10.39 3.72
CA ALA A 51 1.41 11.85 3.63
C ALA A 51 0.93 12.33 2.25
N THR A 52 1.28 11.61 1.18
CA THR A 52 0.88 11.93 -0.20
C THR A 52 -0.42 11.25 -0.64
N LEU A 53 -1.08 10.48 0.25
CA LEU A 53 -2.30 9.73 -0.09
C LEU A 53 -3.46 10.59 -0.57
N PRO A 54 -3.78 11.77 0.01
CA PRO A 54 -4.89 12.58 -0.48
C PRO A 54 -4.74 12.97 -1.96
N GLY A 55 -3.52 13.33 -2.37
CA GLY A 55 -3.21 13.62 -3.77
C GLY A 55 -3.32 12.37 -4.66
N PHE A 56 -2.76 11.24 -4.20
CA PHE A 56 -2.84 9.98 -4.94
C PHE A 56 -4.28 9.48 -5.11
N VAL A 57 -5.09 9.47 -4.06
CA VAL A 57 -6.49 9.01 -4.12
C VAL A 57 -7.33 9.87 -5.06
N SER A 58 -7.02 11.17 -5.20
CA SER A 58 -7.74 12.05 -6.12
C SER A 58 -7.63 11.65 -7.60
N ILE A 59 -6.56 10.95 -7.98
CA ILE A 59 -6.35 10.48 -9.36
C ILE A 59 -6.77 9.02 -9.57
N VAL A 60 -7.09 8.28 -8.50
CA VAL A 60 -7.51 6.88 -8.57
C VAL A 60 -8.99 6.80 -8.92
N THR A 61 -9.33 6.07 -9.98
CA THR A 61 -10.71 5.84 -10.43
C THR A 61 -11.25 4.48 -10.01
N GLY A 62 -10.38 3.55 -9.59
CA GLY A 62 -10.77 2.25 -9.10
C GLY A 62 -9.58 1.40 -8.67
N VAL A 63 -9.87 0.37 -7.89
CA VAL A 63 -8.90 -0.65 -7.49
C VAL A 63 -9.52 -2.02 -7.72
N GLU A 64 -8.84 -2.85 -8.51
CA GLU A 64 -9.23 -4.23 -8.77
C GLU A 64 -8.26 -5.16 -8.07
N LEU A 65 -8.74 -5.90 -7.08
CA LEU A 65 -7.92 -6.91 -6.42
C LEU A 65 -7.91 -8.20 -7.25
N ILE A 66 -6.72 -8.62 -7.67
CA ILE A 66 -6.52 -9.80 -8.52
C ILE A 66 -6.24 -11.05 -7.68
N SER A 67 -5.39 -10.93 -6.65
CA SER A 67 -5.01 -12.07 -5.80
C SER A 67 -4.64 -11.63 -4.40
N GLU A 68 -4.87 -12.53 -3.44
CA GLU A 68 -4.46 -12.38 -2.05
C GLU A 68 -3.89 -13.69 -1.53
N LEU A 69 -2.66 -13.65 -1.00
CA LEU A 69 -2.03 -14.76 -0.32
C LEU A 69 -1.69 -14.35 1.10
N TYR A 70 -2.03 -15.23 2.05
CA TYR A 70 -1.91 -14.95 3.48
C TYR A 70 -1.19 -16.09 4.18
N GLY A 71 -0.06 -15.78 4.81
CA GLY A 71 0.61 -16.60 5.81
C GLY A 71 0.26 -16.13 7.23
N ASP A 72 0.96 -16.69 8.22
CA ASP A 72 0.73 -16.33 9.63
C ASP A 72 1.29 -14.95 9.97
N THR A 73 2.40 -14.54 9.34
CA THR A 73 3.10 -13.26 9.60
C THR A 73 3.45 -12.50 8.32
N GLU A 74 2.87 -12.89 7.19
CA GLU A 74 3.09 -12.20 5.92
C GLU A 74 1.86 -12.29 5.00
N ALA A 75 1.79 -11.37 4.05
CA ALA A 75 0.80 -11.41 2.99
C ALA A 75 1.36 -10.84 1.69
N THR A 76 0.77 -11.26 0.58
CA THR A 76 0.99 -10.65 -0.74
C THR A 76 -0.35 -10.33 -1.36
N LEU A 77 -0.52 -9.09 -1.80
CA LEU A 77 -1.64 -8.67 -2.64
C LEU A 77 -1.13 -8.43 -4.06
N VAL A 78 -1.94 -8.81 -5.05
CA VAL A 78 -1.77 -8.36 -6.43
C VAL A 78 -3.04 -7.62 -6.82
N TYR A 79 -2.90 -6.38 -7.27
CA TYR A 79 -4.03 -5.54 -7.64
C TYR A 79 -3.67 -4.55 -8.74
N ASP A 80 -4.69 -4.12 -9.45
CA ASP A 80 -4.62 -3.02 -10.40
C ASP A 80 -5.16 -1.76 -9.74
N VAL A 81 -4.43 -0.65 -9.89
CA VAL A 81 -4.91 0.69 -9.59
C VAL A 81 -5.21 1.39 -10.89
N HIS A 82 -6.47 1.71 -11.14
CA HIS A 82 -6.88 2.50 -12.30
C HIS A 82 -6.77 3.97 -11.97
N THR A 83 -6.20 4.75 -12.88
CA THR A 83 -5.98 6.18 -12.66
C THR A 83 -6.53 7.00 -13.83
N ALA A 84 -6.96 8.23 -13.54
CA ALA A 84 -7.34 9.23 -14.54
C ALA A 84 -6.12 9.98 -15.10
N THR A 85 -4.98 9.28 -15.25
CA THR A 85 -3.71 9.86 -15.70
C THR A 85 -3.19 9.13 -16.94
N PRO A 86 -2.22 9.71 -17.68
CA PRO A 86 -1.56 9.01 -18.78
C PRO A 86 -0.86 7.70 -18.37
N ALA A 87 -0.57 7.49 -17.07
CA ALA A 87 -0.03 6.23 -16.58
C ALA A 87 -1.03 5.07 -16.69
N GLY A 88 -2.34 5.37 -16.79
CA GLY A 88 -3.40 4.39 -16.97
C GLY A 88 -3.55 3.47 -15.75
N THR A 89 -3.34 2.17 -15.95
CA THR A 89 -3.46 1.15 -14.90
C THR A 89 -2.09 0.78 -14.36
N GLN A 90 -1.90 0.91 -13.05
CA GLN A 90 -0.72 0.41 -12.35
C GLN A 90 -1.01 -0.97 -11.77
N ARG A 91 -0.37 -2.01 -12.31
CA ARG A 91 -0.35 -3.33 -11.69
C ARG A 91 0.68 -3.37 -10.57
N THR A 92 0.22 -3.71 -9.37
CA THR A 92 1.03 -3.68 -8.15
C THR A 92 1.05 -5.06 -7.51
N ALA A 93 2.24 -5.54 -7.16
CA ALA A 93 2.41 -6.53 -6.12
C ALA A 93 2.82 -5.80 -4.82
N GLU A 94 2.10 -6.06 -3.74
CA GLU A 94 2.37 -5.48 -2.42
C GLU A 94 2.61 -6.61 -1.42
N HIS A 95 3.83 -6.65 -0.87
CA HIS A 95 4.21 -7.62 0.16
C HIS A 95 4.21 -6.95 1.53
N PHE A 96 3.70 -7.68 2.52
CA PHE A 96 3.56 -7.25 3.90
C PHE A 96 4.28 -8.22 4.82
N ARG A 97 4.98 -7.68 5.83
CA ARG A 97 5.41 -8.44 7.02
C ARG A 97 4.73 -7.91 8.26
N LEU A 98 4.35 -8.82 9.15
CA LEU A 98 3.64 -8.50 10.37
C LEU A 98 4.35 -9.05 11.61
N GLU A 99 4.29 -8.26 12.67
CA GLU A 99 4.67 -8.64 14.03
C GLU A 99 3.52 -8.27 14.96
N ASP A 100 3.14 -9.18 15.87
CA ASP A 100 2.02 -9.00 16.82
C ASP A 100 0.70 -8.51 16.18
N GLY A 101 0.45 -8.94 14.94
CA GLY A 101 -0.75 -8.58 14.18
C GLY A 101 -0.76 -7.15 13.63
N LYS A 102 0.39 -6.47 13.64
CA LYS A 102 0.61 -5.15 13.04
C LYS A 102 1.57 -5.26 11.86
N ILE A 103 1.37 -4.44 10.83
CA ILE A 103 2.24 -4.39 9.67
C ILE A 103 3.53 -3.63 10.05
N VAL A 104 4.67 -4.30 9.97
CA VAL A 104 5.99 -3.68 10.25
C VAL A 104 6.80 -3.44 8.98
N SER A 105 6.40 -4.06 7.86
CA SER A 105 7.03 -3.77 6.57
C SER A 105 6.03 -3.85 5.42
N ILE A 106 6.19 -2.94 4.47
CA ILE A 106 5.46 -2.91 3.20
C ILE A 106 6.47 -2.73 2.06
N MET A 107 6.36 -3.57 1.02
CA MET A 107 7.11 -3.44 -0.22
C MET A 107 6.17 -3.45 -1.42
N LEU A 108 6.15 -2.35 -2.17
CA LEU A 108 5.43 -2.24 -3.44
C LEU A 108 6.39 -2.52 -4.60
N VAL A 109 5.90 -3.33 -5.55
CA VAL A 109 6.56 -3.59 -6.83
C VAL A 109 5.56 -3.29 -7.95
N PHE A 110 5.92 -2.34 -8.80
CA PHE A 110 5.16 -1.99 -10.00
C PHE A 110 6.10 -1.32 -11.03
N ASP A 111 5.66 -1.25 -12.29
CA ASP A 111 6.38 -0.51 -13.32
C ASP A 111 6.21 1.00 -13.14
N ALA A 112 7.31 1.66 -12.78
CA ALA A 112 7.35 3.12 -12.57
C ALA A 112 7.50 3.92 -13.87
N SER A 113 7.78 3.27 -15.01
CA SER A 113 8.06 3.95 -16.28
C SER A 113 6.91 4.85 -16.75
N PRO A 114 5.62 4.42 -16.69
CA PRO A 114 4.49 5.27 -17.10
C PRO A 114 4.29 6.53 -16.24
N TRP A 115 4.83 6.52 -15.03
CA TRP A 115 4.71 7.60 -14.05
C TRP A 115 5.84 8.65 -14.15
N GLN A 116 6.93 8.34 -14.86
CA GLN A 116 8.09 9.24 -15.00
C GLN A 116 7.72 10.67 -15.46
N PRO A 117 6.81 10.88 -16.43
CA PRO A 117 6.42 12.22 -16.85
C PRO A 117 5.74 13.05 -15.74
N MET A 118 5.24 12.37 -14.71
CA MET A 118 4.48 12.95 -13.60
C MET A 118 5.27 12.96 -12.30
N LYS A 119 6.51 12.47 -12.30
CA LYS A 119 7.35 12.22 -11.12
C LYS A 119 7.46 13.44 -10.18
N ALA A 120 7.57 14.64 -10.74
CA ALA A 120 7.64 15.90 -9.97
C ALA A 120 6.38 16.23 -9.14
N HIS A 121 5.26 15.56 -9.38
CA HIS A 121 4.01 15.72 -8.62
C HIS A 121 3.77 14.56 -7.63
N ILE A 122 4.67 13.56 -7.60
CA ILE A 122 4.52 12.31 -6.85
C ILE A 122 5.57 12.20 -5.73
N GLU A 123 6.78 12.73 -5.96
CA GLU A 123 7.78 12.88 -4.91
C GLU A 123 7.40 14.02 -3.95
N PRO A 124 7.56 13.84 -2.63
CA PRO A 124 7.29 14.88 -1.63
C PRO A 124 8.25 16.08 -1.74
#